data_AF-A0A4Y2J9G2-F1
#
_entry.id   AF-A0A4Y2J9G2-F1
#
_cell.length_a   1.000
_cell.length_b   1.000
_cell.length_c   1.000
_cell.angle_alpha   90.00
_cell.angle_beta   90.00
_cell.angle_gamma   90.00
#
_symmetry.space_group_name_H-M   'P 1'
#
loop_
_entity.id
_entity.type
_entity.pdbx_description
1 polymer ?
#
loop_
_entity_poly.entity_id
_entity_poly.type
_entity_poly.pdbx_seq_one_letter_code
_entity_poly.pdbx_strand_id
1 'polypeptide(L)'
;MLTSALYYKDTAGEFNNMGSNSPNLGFRERQKLSAESKGLDLIGPLHMDIATQARLLPNGVDVRIRLLRQKSEFTLMSNSNYCKIIIHAASHFIRKVNVAPSIIITQEKALEHGLMKLPIRRTFSLAKGLQSLTIPNAFIGPLPSRINSPRVQKRDVNITKLN
;
A
#
# COMPACT_ATOMS: atom_id res chain seq x y z
N MET A 1 0.57 1.68 15.69
CA MET A 1 0.86 0.96 14.43
C MET A 1 1.64 1.79 13.42
N LEU A 2 1.49 3.12 13.34
CA LEU A 2 2.26 3.90 12.35
C LEU A 2 3.76 4.01 12.72
N THR A 3 4.07 4.21 13.99
CA THR A 3 5.45 4.33 14.47
C THR A 3 6.26 3.03 14.36
N SER A 4 5.62 1.85 14.42
CA SER A 4 6.27 0.55 14.18
C SER A 4 6.68 0.33 12.72
N ALA A 5 6.13 1.14 11.80
CA ALA A 5 6.53 1.23 10.40
C ALA A 5 7.40 2.47 10.12
N LEU A 6 8.04 3.03 11.16
CA LEU A 6 8.93 4.20 11.08
C LEU A 6 8.23 5.50 10.65
N TYR A 7 6.90 5.59 10.75
CA TYR A 7 6.19 6.82 10.42
C TYR A 7 6.21 7.82 11.59
N TYR A 8 6.84 8.97 11.34
CA TYR A 8 6.81 10.15 12.20
C TYR A 8 6.37 11.35 11.36
N LYS A 9 5.44 12.14 11.89
CA LYS A 9 4.86 13.27 11.16
C LYS A 9 5.92 14.34 10.92
N ASP A 10 6.08 14.75 9.67
CA ASP A 10 7.00 15.81 9.29
C ASP A 10 6.51 17.20 9.72
N THR A 11 7.44 18.10 10.03
CA THR A 11 7.14 19.52 10.28
C THR A 11 6.68 20.16 8.97
N ALA A 12 5.56 20.91 9.01
CA ALA A 12 4.99 21.54 7.82
C ALA A 12 5.96 22.56 7.20
N GLY A 13 6.16 22.50 5.88
CA GLY A 13 7.11 23.36 5.16
C GLY A 13 8.56 22.87 5.17
N GLU A 14 8.91 21.94 6.05
CA GLU A 14 10.29 21.53 6.31
C GLU A 14 10.66 20.16 5.72
N PHE A 15 9.81 19.59 4.86
CA PHE A 15 9.95 18.22 4.37
C PHE A 15 11.32 17.94 3.73
N ASN A 16 11.84 18.89 2.94
CA ASN A 16 13.12 18.75 2.23
C ASN A 16 14.33 19.07 3.12
N ASN A 17 14.13 19.57 4.34
CA ASN A 17 15.23 19.93 5.22
C ASN A 17 15.73 18.67 5.92
N MET A 18 16.99 18.31 5.65
CA MET A 18 17.64 17.09 6.11
C MET A 18 18.90 17.42 6.94
N GLY A 19 19.30 16.49 7.81
CA GLY A 19 20.48 16.60 8.67
C GLY A 19 20.16 16.68 10.16
N SER A 20 21.20 16.62 11.00
CA SER A 20 21.06 16.49 12.46
C SER A 20 20.35 17.68 13.13
N ASN A 21 20.48 18.87 12.55
CA ASN A 21 19.82 20.10 13.00
C ASN A 21 18.60 20.47 12.15
N SER A 22 18.01 19.50 11.44
CA SER A 22 16.84 19.77 10.61
C SER A 22 15.67 20.30 11.46
N PRO A 23 14.96 21.36 11.01
CA PRO A 23 13.69 21.80 11.61
C PRO A 23 12.56 20.76 11.43
N ASN A 24 12.76 19.73 10.59
CA ASN A 24 11.86 18.61 10.47
C ASN A 24 12.04 17.61 11.62
N LEU A 25 11.16 17.71 12.62
CA LEU A 25 11.15 16.85 13.80
C LEU A 25 10.90 15.38 13.43
N GLY A 26 10.00 15.13 12.48
CA GLY A 26 9.70 13.78 12.02
C GLY A 26 10.89 13.12 11.32
N PHE A 27 11.69 13.88 10.57
CA PHE A 27 12.94 13.38 10.00
C PHE A 27 13.96 13.03 11.10
N ARG A 28 14.14 13.92 12.10
CA ARG A 28 15.12 13.71 13.18
C ARG A 28 14.84 12.45 14.00
N GLU A 29 13.58 12.19 14.33
CA GLU A 29 13.21 10.95 15.05
C GLU A 29 13.55 9.70 14.23
N ARG A 30 13.26 9.71 12.92
CA ARG A 30 13.61 8.59 12.03
C ARG A 30 15.12 8.41 11.92
N GLN A 31 15.86 9.50 11.73
CA GLN A 31 17.33 9.49 11.65
C GLN A 31 17.96 8.94 12.93
N LYS A 32 17.45 9.34 14.10
CA LYS A 32 17.93 8.90 15.40
C LYS A 32 17.79 7.38 15.57
N LEU A 33 16.69 6.80 15.09
CA LEU A 33 16.45 5.36 15.16
C LEU A 33 17.45 4.57 14.29
N SER A 34 17.79 5.08 13.11
CA SER A 34 18.75 4.46 12.18
C SER A 34 20.18 4.97 12.31
N ALA A 35 20.49 5.74 13.37
CA ALA A 35 21.81 6.34 13.53
C ALA A 35 22.90 5.26 13.60
N GLU A 36 24.11 5.60 13.16
CA GLU A 36 25.27 4.68 13.22
C GLU A 36 25.04 3.35 12.48
N SER A 37 24.18 3.36 11.46
CA SER A 37 23.80 2.15 10.70
C SER A 37 23.17 1.04 11.55
N LYS A 38 22.49 1.42 12.65
CA LYS A 38 21.74 0.48 13.47
C LYS A 38 20.65 -0.21 12.66
N GLY A 39 20.57 -1.54 12.80
CA GLY A 39 19.48 -2.34 12.24
C GLY A 39 18.14 -1.98 12.86
N LEU A 40 17.10 -1.95 12.03
CA LEU A 40 15.74 -1.61 12.44
C LEU A 40 14.78 -2.74 12.07
N ASP A 41 13.99 -3.18 13.05
CA ASP A 41 12.87 -4.08 12.82
C ASP A 41 11.60 -3.27 12.60
N LEU A 42 11.01 -3.44 11.42
CA LEU A 42 9.79 -2.75 11.02
C LEU A 42 8.64 -3.75 10.90
N ILE A 43 7.49 -3.37 11.45
CA ILE A 43 6.26 -4.14 11.31
C ILE A 43 5.11 -3.22 10.94
N GLY A 44 4.43 -3.58 9.86
CA GLY A 44 3.29 -2.86 9.33
C GLY A 44 2.46 -3.71 8.39
N PRO A 45 1.22 -3.29 8.10
CA PRO A 45 0.38 -3.96 7.12
C PRO A 45 0.95 -3.77 5.70
N LEU A 46 0.76 -4.76 4.85
CA LEU A 46 1.01 -4.59 3.42
C LEU A 46 -0.17 -3.82 2.81
N HIS A 47 0.07 -2.58 2.40
CA HIS A 47 -0.94 -1.73 1.77
C HIS A 47 -1.21 -2.17 0.33
N MET A 48 -2.17 -3.09 0.17
CA MET A 48 -2.63 -3.58 -1.14
C MET A 48 -4.15 -3.75 -1.12
N ASP A 49 -4.80 -3.50 -2.26
CA ASP A 49 -6.27 -3.44 -2.35
C ASP A 49 -6.97 -4.72 -1.84
N ILE A 50 -6.36 -5.89 -2.07
CA ILE A 50 -6.89 -7.20 -1.63
C ILE A 50 -6.68 -7.45 -0.13
N ALA A 51 -5.73 -6.79 0.52
CA ALA A 51 -5.55 -6.88 1.97
C ALA A 51 -6.47 -5.93 2.72
N THR A 52 -6.97 -4.88 2.06
CA THR A 52 -7.86 -3.86 2.64
C THR A 52 -9.34 -4.10 2.40
N GLN A 53 -9.73 -5.17 1.69
CA GLN A 53 -11.14 -5.49 1.47
C GLN A 53 -11.82 -6.03 2.74
N ALA A 54 -13.14 -5.90 2.81
CA ALA A 54 -13.94 -6.36 3.95
C ALA A 54 -14.16 -7.89 4.00
N ARG A 55 -13.80 -8.64 2.95
CA ARG A 55 -14.05 -10.07 2.84
C ARG A 55 -12.76 -10.88 2.95
N LEU A 56 -12.84 -12.01 3.65
CA LEU A 56 -11.76 -13.00 3.68
C LEU A 56 -11.66 -13.71 2.32
N LEU A 57 -10.45 -14.15 1.99
CA LEU A 57 -10.24 -15.03 0.85
C LEU A 57 -10.74 -16.43 1.22
N PRO A 58 -11.51 -17.10 0.34
CA PRO A 58 -11.93 -18.47 0.58
C PRO A 58 -10.75 -19.42 0.46
N ASN A 59 -10.93 -20.63 1.01
CA ASN A 59 -9.94 -21.69 0.87
C ASN A 59 -9.79 -22.10 -0.60
N GLY A 60 -8.60 -22.55 -0.99
CA GLY A 60 -8.32 -23.03 -2.36
C GLY A 60 -8.01 -21.93 -3.37
N VAL A 61 -7.89 -20.67 -2.95
CA VAL A 61 -7.43 -19.57 -3.83
C VAL A 61 -5.93 -19.36 -3.66
N ASP A 62 -5.18 -19.57 -4.75
CA ASP A 62 -3.75 -19.28 -4.79
C ASP A 62 -3.49 -17.78 -4.93
N VAL A 63 -2.76 -17.22 -3.97
CA VAL A 63 -2.34 -15.81 -3.99
C VAL A 63 -0.83 -15.72 -4.09
N ARG A 64 -0.35 -15.16 -5.20
CA ARG A 64 1.08 -14.88 -5.41
C ARG A 64 1.36 -13.39 -5.20
N ILE A 65 2.10 -13.07 -4.15
CA ILE A 65 2.57 -11.71 -3.87
C ILE A 65 4.02 -11.58 -4.33
N ARG A 66 4.31 -10.58 -5.17
CA ARG A 66 5.68 -10.22 -5.57
C ARG A 66 5.97 -8.81 -5.07
N LEU A 67 6.95 -8.68 -4.19
CA LEU A 67 7.44 -7.39 -3.71
C LEU A 67 8.70 -7.02 -4.50
N LEU A 68 8.65 -5.89 -5.21
CA LEU A 68 9.78 -5.37 -5.97
C LEU A 68 10.34 -4.16 -5.24
N ARG A 69 11.64 -4.20 -4.92
CA ARG A 69 12.31 -3.11 -4.23
C ARG A 69 12.61 -1.98 -5.21
N GLN A 70 12.25 -0.75 -4.83
CA GLN A 70 12.65 0.45 -5.55
C GLN A 70 14.14 0.77 -5.32
N LYS A 71 14.71 1.65 -6.15
CA LYS A 71 16.11 2.06 -5.96
C LYS A 71 16.28 2.86 -4.67
N SER A 72 17.50 2.89 -4.12
CA SER A 72 17.73 3.46 -2.78
C SER A 72 17.52 4.98 -2.76
N GLU A 73 17.78 5.64 -3.89
CA GLU A 73 17.60 7.07 -4.14
C GLU A 73 16.15 7.53 -3.98
N PHE A 74 15.18 6.63 -4.18
CA PHE A 74 13.75 6.90 -3.99
C PHE A 74 13.22 6.41 -2.65
N THR A 75 14.00 5.64 -1.89
CA THR A 75 13.53 4.98 -0.67
C THR A 75 14.08 5.64 0.59
N LEU A 76 15.25 6.28 0.52
CA LEU A 76 15.87 7.01 1.63
C LEU A 76 15.84 8.52 1.38
N MET A 77 15.56 9.28 2.44
CA MET A 77 15.82 10.72 2.46
C MET A 77 17.21 10.94 3.07
N SER A 78 18.19 11.28 2.23
CA SER A 78 19.56 11.56 2.66
C SER A 78 20.20 12.59 1.74
N ASN A 79 21.03 13.48 2.31
CA ASN A 79 21.92 14.36 1.55
C ASN A 79 23.20 13.65 1.08
N SER A 80 23.39 12.39 1.49
CA SER A 80 24.57 11.59 1.18
C SER A 80 24.22 10.45 0.23
N ASN A 81 24.98 10.33 -0.85
CA ASN A 81 24.84 9.26 -1.83
C ASN A 81 25.34 7.90 -1.33
N TYR A 82 25.96 7.86 -0.14
CA TYR A 82 26.55 6.65 0.43
C TYR A 82 25.57 5.82 1.28
N CYS A 83 24.37 6.34 1.55
CA CYS A 83 23.37 5.62 2.33
C CYS A 83 22.65 4.58 1.47
N LYS A 84 22.64 3.32 1.92
CA LYS A 84 21.94 2.21 1.28
C LYS A 84 21.04 1.48 2.26
N ILE A 85 19.92 0.94 1.76
CA ILE A 85 19.08 0.01 2.52
C ILE A 85 19.54 -1.42 2.24
N ILE A 86 19.79 -2.17 3.30
CA ILE A 86 20.01 -3.61 3.26
C ILE A 86 18.86 -4.27 4.03
N ILE A 87 18.19 -5.24 3.41
CA ILE A 87 17.15 -6.04 4.05
C ILE A 87 17.82 -7.31 4.55
N HIS A 88 17.94 -7.45 5.87
CA HIS A 88 18.54 -8.65 6.48
C HIS A 88 17.60 -9.83 6.46
N ALA A 89 16.34 -9.61 6.86
CA ALA A 89 15.29 -10.59 6.85
C ALA A 89 13.94 -9.91 6.56
N ALA A 90 13.03 -10.65 5.94
CA ALA A 90 11.66 -10.23 5.73
C ALA A 90 10.73 -11.42 5.97
N SER A 91 9.68 -11.22 6.73
CA SER A 91 8.65 -12.24 6.99
C SER A 91 7.28 -11.62 6.84
N HIS A 92 6.32 -12.41 6.35
CA HIS A 92 4.95 -11.96 6.17
C HIS A 92 4.01 -12.84 6.97
N PHE A 93 3.18 -12.21 7.80
CA PHE A 93 2.22 -12.90 8.66
C PHE A 93 0.84 -12.85 8.03
N ILE A 94 0.26 -14.01 7.74
CA ILE A 94 -1.07 -14.16 7.17
C ILE A 94 -2.02 -14.63 8.26
N ARG A 95 -3.16 -13.96 8.40
CA ARG A 95 -4.21 -14.37 9.33
C ARG A 95 -5.07 -15.46 8.69
N LYS A 96 -5.04 -16.66 9.26
CA LYS A 96 -6.00 -17.72 8.96
C LYS A 96 -7.16 -17.66 9.96
N VAL A 97 -8.40 -17.72 9.47
CA VAL A 97 -9.60 -17.73 10.31
C VAL A 97 -10.19 -19.14 10.26
N ASN A 98 -10.43 -19.73 11.44
CA ASN A 98 -11.14 -20.99 11.54
C ASN A 98 -12.65 -20.71 11.54
N VAL A 99 -13.40 -21.41 10.70
CA VAL A 99 -14.83 -21.19 10.46
C VAL A 99 -15.57 -22.49 10.73
N ALA A 100 -16.80 -22.41 11.25
CA ALA A 100 -17.61 -23.59 11.51
C ALA A 100 -17.85 -24.42 10.22
N PRO A 101 -17.85 -25.77 10.29
CA PRO A 101 -18.00 -26.62 9.11
C PRO A 101 -19.28 -26.36 8.31
N SER A 102 -20.39 -26.02 8.98
CA SER A 102 -21.66 -25.69 8.32
C SER A 102 -21.56 -24.51 7.36
N ILE A 103 -20.74 -23.50 7.69
CA ILE A 103 -20.52 -22.33 6.84
C ILE A 103 -19.68 -22.72 5.63
N ILE A 104 -18.67 -23.57 5.80
CA ILE A 104 -17.81 -24.04 4.71
C ILE A 104 -18.66 -24.80 3.68
N ILE A 105 -19.50 -25.73 4.11
CA ILE A 105 -20.41 -26.49 3.23
C ILE A 105 -21.38 -25.55 2.50
N THR A 106 -21.89 -24.53 3.20
CA THR A 106 -22.80 -23.55 2.59
C THR A 106 -22.08 -22.70 1.54
N GLN A 107 -20.83 -22.31 1.80
CA GLN A 107 -19.99 -21.58 0.84
C GLN A 107 -19.66 -22.43 -0.37
N GLU A 108 -19.34 -23.71 -0.19
CA GLU A 108 -19.07 -24.67 -1.25
C GLU A 108 -20.28 -24.84 -2.18
N LYS A 109 -21.47 -25.10 -1.63
CA LYS A 109 -22.73 -25.15 -2.40
C LYS A 109 -23.03 -23.83 -3.12
N ALA A 110 -22.77 -22.68 -2.49
CA ALA A 110 -22.98 -21.40 -3.14
C ALA A 110 -22.03 -21.18 -4.33
N LEU A 111 -20.81 -21.73 -4.26
CA LEU A 111 -19.82 -21.68 -5.34
C LEU A 111 -20.14 -22.64 -6.50
N GLU A 112 -20.83 -23.74 -6.24
CA GLU A 112 -21.36 -24.63 -7.31
C GLU A 112 -22.37 -23.92 -8.20
N HIS A 113 -23.20 -23.05 -7.61
CA HIS A 113 -24.28 -22.36 -8.32
C HIS A 113 -23.88 -20.98 -8.87
N GLY A 114 -22.73 -20.43 -8.48
CA GLY A 114 -22.33 -19.09 -8.93
C GLY A 114 -20.93 -18.64 -8.53
N LEU A 115 -20.49 -17.55 -9.16
CA LEU A 115 -19.18 -16.97 -8.91
C LEU A 115 -19.18 -16.08 -7.65
N MET A 116 -18.19 -16.28 -6.78
CA MET A 116 -17.97 -15.37 -5.65
C MET A 116 -17.38 -14.04 -6.12
N LYS A 117 -18.05 -12.94 -5.77
CA LYS A 117 -17.60 -11.57 -6.07
C LYS A 117 -16.89 -10.97 -4.86
N LEU A 118 -15.59 -10.68 -5.02
CA LEU A 118 -14.78 -9.97 -4.02
C LEU A 118 -14.82 -8.46 -4.26
N PRO A 119 -15.21 -7.63 -3.26
CA PRO A 119 -15.28 -6.19 -3.40
C PRO A 119 -13.90 -5.56 -3.28
N ILE A 120 -13.12 -5.59 -4.37
CA ILE A 120 -11.82 -4.93 -4.45
C ILE A 120 -12.04 -3.44 -4.75
N ARG A 121 -11.52 -2.57 -3.90
CA ARG A 121 -11.53 -1.11 -4.11
C ARG A 121 -10.10 -0.65 -4.42
N ARG A 122 -9.87 -0.21 -5.65
CA ARG A 122 -8.60 0.40 -6.04
C ARG A 122 -8.65 1.89 -5.72
N THR A 123 -7.63 2.38 -5.03
CA THR A 123 -7.48 3.81 -4.72
C THR A 123 -6.29 4.37 -5.47
N PHE A 124 -6.49 5.45 -6.21
CA PHE A 124 -5.43 6.17 -6.90
C PHE A 124 -5.23 7.53 -6.23
N SER A 125 -3.98 7.86 -5.88
CA SER A 125 -3.62 9.17 -5.34
C SER A 125 -3.31 10.13 -6.47
N LEU A 126 -4.05 11.25 -6.53
CA LEU A 126 -3.85 12.31 -7.51
C LEU A 126 -3.16 13.50 -6.87
N ALA A 127 -2.07 13.99 -7.47
CA ALA A 127 -1.44 15.22 -7.02
C ALA A 127 -2.37 16.43 -7.24
N LYS A 128 -2.33 17.38 -6.31
CA LYS A 128 -3.11 18.62 -6.41
C LYS A 128 -2.59 19.45 -7.59
N GLY A 129 -3.48 19.80 -8.53
CA GLY A 129 -3.16 20.67 -9.67
C GLY A 129 -3.09 19.97 -11.02
N LEU A 130 -3.10 18.62 -11.06
CA LEU A 130 -3.20 17.88 -12.32
C LEU A 130 -4.54 18.18 -13.02
N GLN A 131 -4.47 18.51 -14.31
CA GLN A 131 -5.63 18.79 -15.17
C GLN A 131 -6.14 17.52 -15.87
N SER A 132 -5.24 16.60 -16.22
CA SER A 132 -5.54 15.30 -16.83
C SER A 132 -4.52 14.27 -16.34
N LEU A 133 -4.97 13.03 -16.14
CA LEU A 133 -4.11 11.90 -15.81
C LEU A 133 -4.61 10.65 -16.53
N THR A 134 -3.75 10.04 -17.33
CA THR A 134 -4.00 8.71 -17.89
C THR A 134 -3.32 7.67 -17.00
N ILE A 135 -4.13 6.79 -16.41
CA ILE A 135 -3.64 5.67 -15.60
C ILE A 135 -3.70 4.41 -16.50
N PRO A 136 -2.57 3.95 -17.05
CA PRO A 136 -2.57 2.74 -17.86
C PRO A 136 -2.97 1.55 -16.99
N ASN A 137 -3.81 0.67 -17.52
CA ASN A 137 -4.25 -0.56 -16.85
C ASN A 137 -4.84 -0.32 -15.44
N ALA A 138 -5.54 0.80 -15.26
CA ALA A 138 -6.23 1.14 -14.00
C ALA A 138 -7.10 -0.03 -13.49
N PHE A 139 -7.69 -0.79 -14.40
CA PHE A 139 -8.40 -2.03 -14.12
C PHE A 139 -7.90 -3.15 -15.05
N ILE A 140 -7.64 -4.31 -14.46
CA ILE A 140 -7.38 -5.55 -15.21
C ILE A 140 -8.66 -6.37 -15.06
N GLY A 141 -9.43 -6.51 -16.14
CA GLY A 141 -10.71 -7.22 -16.14
C GLY A 141 -11.95 -6.30 -16.23
N PRO A 142 -13.07 -6.64 -15.55
CA PRO A 142 -14.32 -5.89 -15.65
C PRO A 142 -14.18 -4.45 -15.15
N LEU A 143 -14.89 -3.53 -15.80
CA LEU A 143 -14.97 -2.14 -15.35
C LEU A 143 -15.64 -2.05 -13.97
N PRO A 144 -15.20 -1.13 -13.10
CA PRO A 144 -15.78 -0.97 -11.78
C PRO A 144 -17.25 -0.54 -11.88
N SER A 145 -18.08 -1.04 -10.99
CA SER A 145 -19.50 -0.67 -10.94
C SER A 145 -19.74 0.74 -10.40
N ARG A 146 -18.76 1.32 -9.68
CA ARG A 146 -18.83 2.68 -9.11
C ARG A 146 -17.45 3.33 -9.09
N ILE A 147 -17.41 4.64 -9.39
CA ILE A 147 -16.23 5.48 -9.28
C ILE A 147 -16.57 6.64 -8.34
N ASN A 148 -15.82 6.79 -7.25
CA ASN A 148 -16.02 7.86 -6.28
C ASN A 148 -14.84 8.84 -6.39
N SER A 149 -15.13 10.11 -6.70
CA SER A 149 -14.15 11.20 -6.70
C SER A 149 -14.45 12.16 -5.54
N PRO A 150 -13.52 12.35 -4.58
CA PRO A 150 -13.76 13.19 -3.41
C PRO A 150 -13.71 14.72 -3.68
N ARG A 151 -13.60 15.17 -4.95
CA ARG A 151 -13.37 16.60 -5.26
C ARG A 151 -14.47 17.24 -6.11
N VAL A 152 -15.06 18.32 -5.59
CA VAL A 152 -16.18 19.13 -6.13
C VAL A 152 -15.77 20.07 -7.28
N GLN A 153 -14.94 19.61 -8.22
CA GLN A 153 -14.82 20.26 -9.53
C GLN A 153 -14.81 19.17 -10.58
N LYS A 154 -15.85 19.17 -11.43
CA LYS A 154 -15.93 18.33 -12.63
C LYS A 154 -14.66 18.55 -13.45
N ARG A 155 -13.75 17.59 -13.42
CA ARG A 155 -12.62 17.50 -14.33
C ARG A 155 -12.57 16.05 -14.78
N ASP A 156 -12.47 15.88 -16.09
CA ASP A 156 -12.69 14.60 -16.75
C ASP A 156 -11.59 13.61 -16.38
N VAL A 157 -11.98 12.52 -15.71
CA VAL A 157 -11.09 11.38 -15.47
C VAL A 157 -11.32 10.38 -16.60
N ASN A 158 -10.48 10.44 -17.62
CA ASN A 158 -10.51 9.50 -18.74
C ASN A 158 -9.80 8.19 -18.35
N ILE A 159 -10.58 7.14 -18.13
CA ILE A 159 -10.07 5.77 -17.88
C ILE A 159 -10.15 5.01 -19.20
N THR A 160 -9.03 4.88 -19.90
CA THR A 160 -8.97 4.14 -21.17
C THR A 160 -8.51 2.71 -20.90
N LYS A 161 -9.24 1.72 -21.44
CA LYS A 161 -8.80 0.33 -21.47
C LYS A 161 -7.79 0.19 -22.60
N LEU A 162 -6.54 -0.15 -22.29
CA LEU A 162 -5.58 -0.57 -23.30
C LEU A 162 -5.92 -2.03 -23.65
N ASN A 163 -6.06 -2.30 -24.95
CA ASN A 163 -6.35 -3.61 -25.51
C ASN A 163 -5.20 -4.59 -25.28
#